data_AF-A0A937ZA91-F1
#
_entry.id   AF-A0A937ZA91-F1
#
_cell.length_a   1.000
_cell.length_b   1.000
_cell.length_c   1.000
_cell.angle_alpha   90.00
_cell.angle_beta   90.00
_cell.angle_gamma   90.00
#
_symmetry.space_group_name_H-M   'P 1'
#
loop_
_entity.id
_entity.type
_entity.pdbx_description
1 polymer ?
#
loop_
_entity_poly.entity_id
_entity_poly.type
_entity_poly.pdbx_seq_one_letter_code
_entity_poly.pdbx_strand_id
1 'polypeptide(L)'
;MVEVADRKASGTEFEAAQHWARLAEAAHRDALAQLDNAMAIRLQLLADRLQTELAPETPLTGPIVVAGGRPRLWVDLVLFVEMAPEPRTYQLTLEGAAGREVLFETF
;
A
#
# COMPACT_ATOMS: atom_id res chain seq x y z
N MET A 1 -22.49 30.02 38.54
CA MET A 1 -21.10 29.52 38.68
C MET A 1 -20.93 28.09 38.15
N VAL A 2 -21.96 27.24 38.25
CA VAL A 2 -21.93 25.83 37.78
C VAL A 2 -21.80 25.70 36.24
N GLU A 3 -22.49 26.54 35.47
CA GLU A 3 -22.54 26.48 33.99
C GLU A 3 -21.19 26.78 33.29
N VAL A 4 -20.30 27.55 33.93
CA VAL A 4 -18.98 27.86 33.37
C VAL A 4 -17.99 26.71 33.56
N ALA A 5 -18.13 25.95 34.65
CA ALA A 5 -17.28 24.79 34.92
C ALA A 5 -17.63 23.61 33.99
N ASP A 6 -18.93 23.42 33.74
CA ASP A 6 -19.46 22.35 32.87
C ASP A 6 -19.04 22.53 31.41
N ARG A 7 -19.12 23.78 30.90
CA ARG A 7 -18.63 24.12 29.55
C ARG A 7 -17.11 23.98 29.40
N LYS A 8 -16.34 24.21 30.48
CA LYS A 8 -14.88 24.06 30.47
C LYS A 8 -14.47 22.57 30.50
N ALA A 9 -15.19 21.74 31.25
CA ALA A 9 -15.02 20.28 31.25
C ALA A 9 -15.33 19.67 29.88
N SER A 10 -16.42 20.08 29.24
CA SER A 10 -16.76 19.67 27.87
C SER A 10 -15.70 20.09 26.84
N GLY A 11 -15.10 21.28 26.99
CA GLY A 11 -13.97 21.71 26.17
C GLY A 11 -12.73 20.82 26.31
N THR A 12 -12.37 20.45 27.54
CA THR A 12 -11.23 19.55 27.79
C THR A 12 -11.50 18.11 27.32
N GLU A 13 -12.73 17.63 27.43
CA GLU A 13 -13.14 16.32 26.91
C GLU A 13 -13.10 16.29 25.38
N PHE A 14 -13.54 17.36 24.72
CA PHE A 14 -13.47 17.50 23.27
C PHE A 14 -12.03 17.59 22.75
N GLU A 15 -11.16 18.34 23.44
CA GLU A 15 -9.73 18.39 23.11
C GLU A 15 -9.06 17.02 23.29
N ALA A 16 -9.38 16.31 24.38
CA ALA A 16 -8.90 14.95 24.60
C ALA A 16 -9.40 13.99 23.51
N ALA A 17 -10.67 14.06 23.14
CA ALA A 17 -11.25 13.24 22.07
C ALA A 17 -10.58 13.52 20.71
N GLN A 18 -10.31 14.79 20.38
CA GLN A 18 -9.56 15.15 19.17
C GLN A 18 -8.12 14.63 19.20
N HIS A 19 -7.45 14.69 20.34
CA HIS A 19 -6.11 14.14 20.49
C HIS A 19 -6.08 12.63 20.22
N TRP A 20 -7.00 11.88 20.85
CA TRP A 20 -7.13 10.44 20.63
C TRP A 20 -7.49 10.09 19.18
N ALA A 21 -8.38 10.86 18.55
CA ALA A 21 -8.73 10.66 17.14
C ALA A 21 -7.50 10.85 16.22
N ARG A 22 -6.69 11.88 16.46
CA ARG A 22 -5.43 12.11 15.71
C ARG A 22 -4.41 11.01 15.95
N LEU A 23 -4.30 10.52 17.18
CA LEU A 23 -3.39 9.42 17.52
C LEU A 23 -3.80 8.11 16.86
N ALA A 24 -5.09 7.77 16.89
CA ALA A 24 -5.64 6.60 16.22
C ALA A 24 -5.41 6.65 14.70
N GLU A 25 -5.64 7.81 14.10
CA GLU A 25 -5.39 8.04 12.68
C GLU A 25 -3.89 7.91 12.32
N ALA A 26 -3.00 8.46 13.16
CA ALA A 26 -1.56 8.31 12.97
C ALA A 26 -1.12 6.83 13.05
N ALA A 27 -1.63 6.08 14.03
CA ALA A 27 -1.36 4.65 14.17
C ALA A 27 -1.89 3.85 12.99
N HIS A 28 -3.08 4.20 12.47
CA HIS A 28 -3.65 3.56 11.29
C HIS A 28 -2.78 3.78 10.04
N ARG A 29 -2.35 5.03 9.80
CA ARG A 29 -1.46 5.35 8.67
C ARG A 29 -0.11 4.68 8.77
N ASP A 30 0.45 4.59 9.98
CA ASP A 30 1.72 3.90 10.21
C ASP A 30 1.60 2.40 9.90
N ALA A 31 0.50 1.76 10.34
CA ALA A 31 0.24 0.37 10.02
C ALA A 31 0.10 0.13 8.50
N LEU A 32 -0.59 1.02 7.77
CA LEU A 32 -0.67 0.94 6.31
C LEU A 32 0.70 1.11 5.65
N ALA A 33 1.50 2.07 6.09
CA ALA A 33 2.85 2.29 5.57
C ALA A 33 3.76 1.08 5.79
N GLN A 34 3.63 0.39 6.93
CA GLN A 34 4.37 -0.84 7.21
C GLN A 34 3.94 -1.99 6.28
N LEU A 35 2.64 -2.14 6.00
CA LEU A 35 2.13 -3.12 5.04
C LEU A 35 2.64 -2.84 3.63
N ASP A 36 2.58 -1.59 3.18
CA ASP A 36 3.10 -1.18 1.87
C ASP A 36 4.61 -1.43 1.76
N ASN A 37 5.37 -1.11 2.81
CA ASN A 37 6.81 -1.39 2.83
C ASN A 37 7.11 -2.90 2.75
N ALA A 38 6.36 -3.73 3.48
CA ALA A 38 6.52 -5.19 3.44
C ALA A 38 6.21 -5.76 2.04
N MET A 39 5.15 -5.27 1.39
CA MET A 39 4.80 -5.64 0.01
C MET A 39 5.89 -5.17 -0.98
N ALA A 40 6.40 -3.95 -0.84
CA ALA A 40 7.46 -3.42 -1.69
C ALA A 40 8.75 -4.25 -1.60
N ILE A 41 9.18 -4.62 -0.38
CA ILE A 41 10.33 -5.51 -0.17
C ILE A 41 10.12 -6.85 -0.88
N ARG A 42 8.92 -7.43 -0.77
CA ARG A 42 8.59 -8.70 -1.41
C ARG A 42 8.67 -8.61 -2.93
N LEU A 43 8.13 -7.54 -3.53
CA LEU A 43 8.19 -7.30 -4.97
C LEU A 43 9.62 -7.02 -5.44
N GLN A 44 10.45 -6.36 -4.64
CA GLN A 44 11.87 -6.19 -4.94
C GLN A 44 12.59 -7.53 -5.01
N LEU A 45 12.36 -8.44 -4.06
CA LEU A 45 12.94 -9.79 -4.08
C LEU A 45 12.49 -10.57 -5.33
N LEU A 46 11.23 -10.41 -5.75
CA LEU A 46 10.73 -10.97 -6.99
C LEU A 46 11.46 -10.37 -8.21
N ALA A 47 11.63 -9.05 -8.25
CA ALA A 47 12.34 -8.36 -9.32
C ALA A 47 13.79 -8.85 -9.45
N ASP A 48 14.51 -8.93 -8.32
CA ASP A 48 15.89 -9.42 -8.27
C ASP A 48 16.00 -10.86 -8.79
N ARG A 49 15.03 -11.71 -8.43
CA ARG A 49 14.95 -13.09 -8.93
C ARG A 49 14.68 -13.13 -10.43
N LEU A 50 13.73 -12.36 -10.92
CA LEU A 50 13.36 -12.32 -12.34
C LEU A 50 14.50 -11.78 -13.21
N GLN A 51 15.29 -10.82 -12.73
CA GLN A 51 16.48 -10.33 -13.44
C GLN A 51 17.51 -11.44 -13.71
N THR A 52 17.57 -12.46 -12.86
CA THR A 52 18.48 -13.61 -13.04
C THR A 52 17.93 -14.64 -14.02
N GLU A 53 16.61 -14.80 -14.07
CA GLU A 53 15.92 -15.85 -14.84
C GLU A 53 15.53 -15.38 -16.25
N LEU A 54 15.30 -14.08 -16.44
CA LEU A 54 14.97 -13.49 -17.74
C LEU A 54 16.23 -13.16 -18.54
N ALA A 55 16.09 -13.09 -19.87
CA ALA A 55 17.19 -12.68 -20.74
C ALA A 55 17.64 -11.25 -20.36
N PRO A 56 18.95 -10.95 -20.40
CA PRO A 56 19.51 -9.67 -19.95
C PRO A 56 18.97 -8.44 -20.69
N GLU A 57 18.44 -8.65 -21.90
CA GLU A 57 17.81 -7.62 -22.74
C GLU A 57 16.37 -7.27 -22.32
N THR A 58 15.82 -7.93 -21.28
CA THR A 58 14.44 -7.69 -20.83
C THR A 58 14.38 -6.44 -19.96
N PRO A 59 13.70 -5.36 -20.39
CA PRO A 59 13.67 -4.10 -19.65
C PRO A 59 12.69 -4.18 -18.47
N LEU A 60 13.06 -4.90 -17.41
CA LEU A 60 12.32 -4.84 -16.16
C LEU A 60 12.53 -3.46 -15.53
N THR A 61 11.45 -2.71 -15.36
CA THR A 61 11.49 -1.54 -14.49
C THR A 61 11.33 -2.05 -13.06
N GLY A 62 12.27 -1.70 -12.17
CA GLY A 62 12.17 -2.09 -10.76
C GLY A 62 10.84 -1.65 -10.12
N PRO A 63 10.47 -2.19 -8.94
CA PRO A 63 9.19 -1.87 -8.33
C PRO A 63 9.04 -0.38 -8.07
N ILE A 64 7.93 0.18 -8.53
CA ILE A 64 7.57 1.59 -8.32
C ILE A 64 6.34 1.61 -7.41
N VAL A 65 6.46 2.32 -6.29
CA VAL A 65 5.30 2.63 -5.44
C VAL A 65 4.56 3.78 -6.10
N VAL A 66 3.36 3.50 -6.63
CA VAL A 66 2.47 4.54 -7.16
C VAL A 66 1.78 5.23 -6.00
N ALA A 67 1.70 6.56 -6.03
CA ALA A 67 1.08 7.35 -4.96
C ALA A 67 -0.37 6.88 -4.68
N GLY A 68 -0.65 6.51 -3.43
CA GLY A 68 -1.98 6.10 -2.98
C GLY A 68 -2.45 4.71 -3.46
N GLY A 69 -1.57 3.92 -4.09
CA GLY A 69 -1.86 2.56 -4.53
C GLY A 69 -0.98 1.51 -3.83
N ARG A 70 -1.35 0.24 -3.99
CA ARG A 70 -0.48 -0.89 -3.61
C ARG A 70 0.84 -0.82 -4.41
N PRO A 71 1.97 -1.26 -3.84
CA PRO A 71 3.22 -1.40 -4.58
C PRO A 71 3.04 -2.28 -5.82
N ARG A 72 3.67 -1.89 -6.94
CA ARG A 72 3.64 -2.63 -8.21
C ARG A 72 5.04 -2.83 -8.76
N LEU A 73 5.28 -4.00 -9.32
CA LEU A 73 6.45 -4.30 -10.14
C LEU A 73 6.06 -4.21 -11.61
N TRP A 74 6.50 -3.17 -12.31
CA TRP A 74 6.15 -2.96 -13.72
C TRP A 74 7.04 -3.79 -14.64
N VAL A 75 6.41 -4.62 -15.47
CA VAL A 75 7.09 -5.40 -16.51
C VAL A 75 7.23 -4.54 -17.78
N ASP A 76 6.19 -3.78 -18.11
CA ASP A 76 6.19 -2.78 -19.18
C ASP A 76 5.24 -1.62 -18.84
N LEU A 77 4.76 -0.85 -19.83
CA LEU A 77 3.86 0.30 -19.64
C LEU A 77 2.43 -0.07 -19.20
N VAL A 78 1.99 -1.31 -19.41
CA VAL A 78 0.63 -1.78 -19.16
C VAL A 78 0.59 -3.07 -18.36
N LEU A 79 1.70 -3.79 -18.23
CA LEU A 79 1.79 -5.06 -17.52
C LEU A 79 2.55 -4.87 -16.20
N PHE A 80 1.95 -5.31 -15.10
CA PHE A 80 2.58 -5.25 -13.77
C PHE A 80 2.23 -6.44 -12.89
N VAL A 81 3.06 -6.66 -11.87
CA VAL A 81 2.83 -7.62 -10.79
C VAL A 81 2.51 -6.88 -9.50
N GLU A 82 1.45 -7.28 -8.80
CA GLU A 82 1.13 -6.83 -7.45
C GLU A 82 0.94 -8.01 -6.49
N MET A 83 1.02 -7.72 -5.19
CA MET A 83 0.65 -8.70 -4.15
C MET A 83 -0.87 -8.84 -4.11
N ALA A 84 -1.37 -10.07 -4.20
CA ALA A 84 -2.79 -10.34 -4.07
C ALA A 84 -3.30 -10.02 -2.64
N PRO A 85 -4.62 -10.07 -2.39
CA PRO A 85 -5.17 -9.95 -1.04
C PRO A 85 -4.62 -11.01 -0.08
N GLU A 86 -4.42 -12.23 -0.56
CA GLU A 86 -3.77 -13.31 0.19
C GLU A 86 -2.26 -13.08 0.36
N PRO A 87 -1.73 -13.21 1.58
CA PRO A 87 -0.31 -13.02 1.82
C PRO A 87 0.48 -14.14 1.14
N ARG A 88 1.36 -13.76 0.20
CA ARG A 88 2.36 -14.56 -0.56
C ARG A 88 1.97 -14.89 -1.99
N THR A 89 0.76 -14.55 -2.43
CA THR A 89 0.39 -14.70 -3.83
C THR A 89 0.66 -13.40 -4.60
N TYR A 90 1.07 -13.56 -5.85
CA TYR A 90 1.30 -12.47 -6.80
C TYR A 90 0.25 -12.57 -7.91
N GLN A 91 -0.24 -11.43 -8.35
CA GLN A 91 -1.11 -11.29 -9.51
C GLN A 91 -0.37 -10.54 -10.60
N LEU A 92 -0.31 -11.13 -11.80
CA LEU A 92 0.13 -10.47 -13.02
C LEU A 92 -1.10 -9.85 -13.69
N THR A 93 -1.08 -8.53 -13.87
CA THR A 93 -2.24 -7.74 -14.29
C THR A 93 -1.89 -6.88 -15.49
N LEU A 94 -2.78 -6.87 -16.48
CA LEU A 94 -2.76 -5.97 -17.63
C LEU A 94 -3.70 -4.78 -17.38
N GLU A 95 -3.17 -3.56 -17.44
CA GLU A 95 -3.92 -2.31 -17.36
C GLU A 95 -4.24 -1.80 -18.78
N GLY A 96 -5.44 -2.11 -19.24
CA GLY A 96 -5.94 -1.73 -20.56
C GLY A 96 -7.02 -0.64 -20.50
N ALA A 97 -7.46 -0.18 -21.67
CA ALA A 97 -8.52 0.83 -21.79
C ALA A 97 -9.87 0.39 -21.19
N ALA A 98 -10.13 -0.93 -21.16
CA ALA A 98 -11.34 -1.51 -20.58
C ALA A 98 -11.25 -1.74 -19.07
N GLY A 99 -10.10 -1.44 -18.45
CA GLY A 99 -9.82 -1.69 -17.04
C GLY A 99 -8.67 -2.67 -16.84
N ARG A 100 -8.63 -3.26 -15.64
CA ARG A 100 -7.58 -4.22 -15.24
C ARG A 100 -8.03 -5.65 -15.49
N GLU A 101 -7.16 -6.45 -16.08
CA GLU A 101 -7.35 -7.89 -16.30
C GLU A 101 -6.24 -8.67 -15.61
N VAL A 102 -6.60 -9.61 -14.73
CA VAL A 102 -5.63 -10.53 -14.11
C VAL A 102 -5.34 -11.64 -15.10
N LEU A 103 -4.10 -11.68 -15.61
CA LEU A 103 -3.64 -12.67 -16.58
C LEU A 103 -3.18 -13.96 -15.89
N PHE A 104 -2.62 -13.84 -14.68
CA PHE A 104 -2.11 -14.97 -13.93
C PHE A 104 -2.07 -14.67 -12.43
N GLU A 105 -2.32 -15.68 -11.61
CA GLU A 105 -2.19 -15.62 -10.16
C GLU A 105 -1.42 -16.84 -9.66
N THR A 106 -0.45 -16.61 -8.78
CA THR A 106 0.29 -17.69 -8.13
C THR A 106 -0.54 -18.31 -7.01
N PHE A 107 -0.37 -19.61 -6.77
CA PHE A 107 -1.07 -20.39 -5.73
C PHE A 107 -0.30 -20.44 -4.40
#